data_AF-A0A938W7U0-F1
#
_entry.id   AF-A0A938W7U0-F1
#
_cell.length_a   1.000
_cell.length_b   1.000
_cell.length_c   1.000
_cell.angle_alpha   90.00
_cell.angle_beta   90.00
_cell.angle_gamma   90.00
#
_symmetry.space_group_name_H-M   'P 1'
#
loop_
_entity.id
_entity.type
_entity.pdbx_description
1 polymer ?
#
loop_
_entity_poly.entity_id
_entity_poly.type
_entity_poly.pdbx_seq_one_letter_code
_entity_poly.pdbx_strand_id
1 'polypeptide(L)'
;MKTIVMKEAAGGYTVALDSFAVAQGPMVLRIDDSPVAVLISPADYAAFQAWQAERETSGALAAPPDFEHAVATFERLKPALLEQYNGRVVAVHDGRVVAVGDDRMAVLEMVTAQYGPVPCYIERVEPETPRRARISSAWIAR
;
A
#
# COMPACT_ATOMS: atom_id res chain seq x y z
N MET A 1 3.01 22.69 11.97
CA MET A 1 4.32 22.00 11.92
C MET A 1 5.41 23.03 12.17
N LYS A 2 6.26 22.83 13.19
CA LYS A 2 7.30 23.79 13.57
C LYS A 2 8.67 23.28 13.11
N THR A 3 9.52 24.17 12.61
CA THR A 3 10.84 23.83 12.06
C THR A 3 11.92 24.44 12.92
N ILE A 4 12.97 23.67 13.24
CA ILE A 4 14.17 24.17 13.90
C ILE A 4 15.37 23.98 12.98
N VAL A 5 16.13 25.06 12.76
CA VAL A 5 17.38 25.06 12.00
C VAL A 5 18.54 24.93 12.99
N MET A 6 19.39 23.92 12.79
CA MET A 6 20.56 23.66 13.62
C MET A 6 21.72 24.53 13.13
N LYS A 7 22.42 25.21 14.04
CA LYS A 7 23.66 25.94 13.73
C LYS A 7 24.87 25.10 14.14
N GLU A 8 25.84 24.97 13.25
CA GLU A 8 27.09 24.25 13.48
C GLU A 8 27.91 24.95 14.58
N ALA A 9 28.30 24.20 15.61
CA ALA A 9 29.30 24.59 16.59
C ALA A 9 30.36 23.47 16.64
N ALA A 10 31.64 23.85 16.55
CA ALA A 10 32.77 22.93 16.52
C ALA A 10 32.73 21.96 17.72
N GLY A 11 32.24 20.74 17.49
CA GLY A 11 32.10 19.70 18.53
C GLY A 11 30.78 18.92 18.54
N GLY A 12 29.77 19.35 17.78
CA GLY A 12 28.50 18.63 17.66
C GLY A 12 27.32 19.59 17.57
N TYR A 13 26.21 19.11 17.01
CA TYR A 13 25.00 19.91 16.91
C TYR A 13 24.20 19.82 18.21
N THR A 14 24.04 20.94 18.90
CA THR A 14 23.15 21.04 20.07
C THR A 14 21.87 21.78 19.67
N VAL A 15 20.72 21.20 20.00
CA VAL A 15 19.41 21.85 19.81
C VAL A 15 18.77 22.04 21.17
N ALA A 16 18.51 23.31 21.52
CA ALA A 16 17.68 23.61 22.66
C ALA A 16 16.23 23.27 22.32
N LEU A 17 15.72 22.20 22.93
CA LEU A 17 14.34 21.77 22.78
C LEU A 17 13.52 22.30 23.96
N ASP A 18 12.48 23.05 23.64
CA ASP A 18 11.41 23.33 24.60
C ASP A 18 10.44 22.15 24.59
N SER A 19 10.36 21.44 25.71
CA SER A 19 9.41 20.33 25.90
C SER A 19 7.96 20.72 25.62
N PHE A 20 7.58 21.99 25.85
CA PHE A 20 6.25 22.49 25.54
C PHE A 20 6.03 22.65 24.03
N ALA A 21 7.07 22.97 23.26
CA ALA A 21 6.98 23.07 21.81
C ALA A 21 6.80 21.70 21.15
N VAL A 22 7.42 20.64 21.68
CA VAL A 22 7.23 19.25 21.20
C VAL A 22 5.83 18.74 21.53
N ALA A 23 5.24 19.17 22.65
CA ALA A 23 3.88 18.80 23.04
C ALA A 23 2.79 19.44 22.15
N GLN A 24 3.11 20.50 21.39
CA GLN A 24 2.18 21.14 20.46
C GLN A 24 2.13 20.47 19.07
N GLY A 25 2.95 19.45 18.84
CA GLY A 25 2.92 18.61 17.65
C GLY A 25 4.29 18.39 17.01
N PRO A 26 4.32 17.66 15.87
CA PRO A 26 5.57 17.24 15.24
C PRO A 26 6.46 18.41 14.82
N MET A 27 7.75 18.25 15.08
CA MET A 27 8.78 19.22 14.74
C MET A 27 9.81 18.62 13.79
N VAL A 28 10.21 19.36 12.76
CA VAL A 28 11.23 18.91 11.80
C VAL A 28 12.55 19.59 12.12
N LEU A 29 13.59 18.78 12.32
CA LEU A 29 14.98 19.21 12.44
C LEU A 29 15.58 19.34 11.05
N ARG A 30 16.25 20.47 10.78
CA ARG A 30 16.95 20.72 9.52
C ARG A 30 18.42 21.08 9.72
N ILE A 31 19.27 20.56 8.85
CA ILE A 31 20.69 20.96 8.69
C ILE A 31 20.82 21.43 7.25
N ASP A 32 21.36 22.65 7.03
CA ASP A 32 21.50 23.26 5.70
C ASP A 32 20.23 23.16 4.85
N ASP A 33 19.10 23.53 5.46
CA ASP A 33 17.76 23.43 4.86
C ASP A 33 17.35 22.02 4.40
N SER A 34 18.03 20.96 4.83
CA SER A 34 17.64 19.57 4.58
C SER A 34 17.01 18.96 5.83
N PRO A 35 15.81 18.34 5.75
CA PRO A 35 15.20 17.67 6.90
C PRO A 35 15.99 16.41 7.25
N VAL A 36 16.43 16.31 8.51
CA VAL A 36 17.26 15.19 8.98
C VAL A 36 16.56 14.32 10.02
N ALA A 37 15.57 14.86 10.75
CA ALA A 37 14.80 14.13 11.74
C ALA A 37 13.45 14.80 12.01
N VAL A 38 12.52 14.03 12.57
CA VAL A 38 11.25 14.51 13.10
C VAL A 38 11.20 14.16 14.59
N LEU A 39 10.90 15.16 15.41
CA LEU A 39 10.63 15.01 16.83
C LEU A 39 9.12 14.98 17.04
N ILE A 40 8.65 14.01 17.82
CA ILE A 40 7.25 13.86 18.22
C ILE A 40 7.18 13.61 19.72
N SER A 41 6.01 13.81 20.31
CA SER A 41 5.82 13.50 21.73
C SER A 41 5.89 11.99 21.97
N PRO A 42 6.25 11.54 23.20
CA PRO A 42 6.20 10.13 23.54
C PRO A 42 4.80 9.51 23.36
N ALA A 43 3.74 10.30 23.56
CA ALA A 43 2.36 9.85 23.37
C ALA A 43 2.04 9.60 21.89
N ASP A 44 2.45 10.50 21.00
CA ASP A 44 2.29 10.32 19.55
C ASP A 44 3.11 9.14 19.04
N TYR A 45 4.31 8.94 19.57
CA TYR A 45 5.13 7.79 19.23
C TYR A 45 4.50 6.48 19.68
N ALA A 46 3.95 6.42 20.89
CA ALA A 46 3.22 5.26 21.39
C ALA A 46 1.97 4.95 20.54
N ALA A 47 1.21 5.98 20.15
CA ALA A 47 0.07 5.82 19.25
C ALA A 47 0.48 5.29 17.87
N PHE A 48 1.59 5.79 17.32
CA PHE A 48 2.16 5.28 16.07
C PHE A 48 2.61 3.81 16.19
N GLN A 49 3.27 3.44 17.30
CA GLN A 49 3.67 2.05 17.53
C GLN A 49 2.46 1.12 17.65
N ALA A 50 1.39 1.53 18.34
CA ALA A 50 0.15 0.77 18.41
C ALA A 50 -0.48 0.57 17.03
N TRP A 51 -0.56 1.65 16.24
CA TRP A 51 -1.04 1.58 14.86
C TRP A 51 -0.17 0.67 13.97
N GLN A 52 1.16 0.69 14.12
CA GLN A 52 2.04 -0.22 13.40
C GLN A 52 1.82 -1.67 13.81
N ALA A 53 1.71 -1.95 15.11
CA ALA A 53 1.45 -3.30 15.61
C ALA A 53 0.09 -3.83 15.12
N GLU A 54 -0.94 -3.00 15.07
CA GLU A 54 -2.24 -3.36 14.47
C GLU A 54 -2.11 -3.70 12.98
N ARG A 55 -1.32 -2.93 12.22
CA ARG A 55 -1.10 -3.19 10.78
C ARG A 55 -0.28 -4.45 10.51
N GLU A 56 0.74 -4.69 11.30
CA GLU A 56 1.56 -5.90 11.22
C GLU A 56 0.73 -7.14 11.58
N THR A 57 -0.10 -7.04 12.63
CA THR A 57 -1.02 -8.11 13.03
C THR A 57 -2.13 -8.33 12.01
N SER A 58 -2.56 -7.27 11.31
CA SER A 58 -3.62 -7.34 10.29
C SER A 58 -3.14 -7.78 8.90
N GLY A 59 -1.87 -8.13 8.71
CA GLY A 59 -1.35 -8.65 7.43
C GLY A 59 -1.45 -7.68 6.24
N ALA A 60 -1.72 -6.40 6.47
CA ALA A 60 -2.20 -5.44 5.46
C ALA A 60 -1.17 -5.02 4.38
N LEU A 61 0.00 -5.66 4.30
CA LEU A 61 1.07 -5.31 3.36
C LEU A 61 1.69 -6.51 2.62
N ALA A 62 1.44 -7.74 3.06
CA ALA A 62 1.83 -8.93 2.30
C ALA A 62 0.58 -9.47 1.60
N ALA A 63 0.67 -9.69 0.28
CA ALA A 63 -0.36 -10.47 -0.39
C ALA A 63 -0.47 -11.84 0.33
N PRO A 64 -1.67 -12.29 0.71
CA PRO A 64 -1.84 -13.61 1.30
C PRO A 64 -1.18 -14.65 0.39
N PRO A 65 -0.54 -15.71 0.93
CA PRO A 65 0.05 -16.77 0.11
C PRO A 65 -0.95 -17.34 -0.92
N ASP A 66 -2.23 -17.38 -0.55
CA ASP A 66 -3.32 -17.85 -1.39
C ASP A 66 -3.61 -16.94 -2.60
N PHE A 67 -3.19 -15.67 -2.54
CA PHE A 67 -3.34 -14.72 -3.64
C PHE A 67 -2.46 -15.08 -4.83
N GLU A 68 -1.18 -15.42 -4.59
CA GLU A 68 -0.28 -15.85 -5.67
C GLU A 68 -0.79 -17.13 -6.35
N HIS A 69 -1.35 -18.05 -5.57
CA HIS A 69 -1.99 -19.26 -6.08
C HIS A 69 -3.23 -18.95 -6.94
N ALA A 70 -4.05 -17.97 -6.52
CA ALA A 70 -5.20 -17.50 -7.31
C ALA A 70 -4.77 -16.86 -8.63
N VAL A 71 -3.71 -16.05 -8.63
CA VAL A 71 -3.11 -15.46 -9.85
C VAL A 71 -2.61 -16.55 -10.79
N ALA A 72 -1.81 -17.50 -10.30
CA ALA A 72 -1.29 -18.59 -11.12
C ALA A 72 -2.41 -19.47 -11.70
N THR A 73 -3.48 -19.69 -10.92
CA THR A 73 -4.66 -20.40 -11.40
C THR A 73 -5.34 -19.62 -12.52
N PHE A 74 -5.56 -18.31 -12.36
CA PHE A 74 -6.17 -17.49 -13.38
C PHE A 74 -5.39 -17.57 -14.70
N GLU A 75 -4.06 -17.41 -14.67
CA GLU A 75 -3.24 -17.50 -15.88
C GLU A 75 -3.33 -18.88 -16.55
N ARG A 76 -3.38 -19.96 -15.76
CA ARG A 76 -3.58 -21.32 -16.30
C ARG A 76 -4.97 -21.50 -16.92
N LEU A 77 -6.00 -20.91 -16.32
CA LEU A 77 -7.39 -21.00 -16.80
C LEU A 77 -7.69 -20.03 -17.94
N LYS A 78 -6.86 -19.01 -18.14
CA LYS A 78 -7.06 -17.90 -19.09
C LYS A 78 -7.51 -18.34 -20.48
N PRO A 79 -6.95 -19.39 -21.12
CA PRO A 79 -7.44 -19.84 -22.42
C PRO A 79 -8.91 -20.28 -22.40
N ALA A 80 -9.31 -21.07 -21.40
CA ALA A 80 -10.69 -21.52 -21.24
C ALA A 80 -11.62 -20.36 -20.81
N LEU A 81 -11.12 -19.44 -19.99
CA LEU A 81 -11.87 -18.24 -19.60
C LEU A 81 -12.13 -17.35 -20.81
N LEU A 82 -11.18 -17.22 -21.73
CA LEU A 82 -11.36 -16.43 -22.96
C LEU A 82 -12.43 -17.03 -23.88
N GLU A 83 -12.60 -18.34 -23.90
CA GLU A 83 -13.68 -18.96 -24.68
C GLU A 83 -15.07 -18.68 -24.07
N GLN A 84 -15.17 -18.70 -22.74
CA GLN A 84 -16.46 -18.69 -22.05
C GLN A 84 -16.89 -17.31 -21.52
N TYR A 85 -15.94 -16.45 -21.19
CA TYR A 85 -16.15 -15.20 -20.45
C TYR A 85 -15.41 -14.01 -21.06
N ASN A 86 -15.08 -14.05 -22.36
CA ASN A 86 -14.41 -12.94 -23.03
C ASN A 86 -15.11 -11.60 -22.76
N GLY A 87 -14.32 -10.61 -22.35
CA GLY A 87 -14.78 -9.27 -22.02
C GLY A 87 -15.50 -9.16 -20.67
N ARG A 88 -15.65 -10.24 -19.89
CA ARG A 88 -16.29 -10.22 -18.56
C ARG A 88 -15.27 -10.24 -17.43
N VAL A 89 -15.68 -9.76 -16.27
CA VAL A 89 -14.90 -9.83 -15.04
C VAL A 89 -15.18 -11.14 -14.34
N VAL A 90 -14.13 -11.84 -13.93
CA VAL A 90 -14.23 -13.09 -13.17
C VAL A 90 -13.48 -12.96 -11.85
N ALA A 91 -14.01 -13.61 -10.81
CA ALA A 91 -13.30 -13.83 -9.56
C ALA A 91 -12.85 -15.28 -9.46
N VAL A 92 -11.58 -15.49 -9.17
CA VAL A 92 -10.97 -16.80 -8.91
C VAL A 92 -10.61 -16.93 -7.44
N HIS A 93 -11.10 -17.99 -6.81
CA HIS A 93 -10.81 -18.37 -5.44
C HIS A 93 -10.68 -19.91 -5.37
N ASP A 94 -9.71 -20.42 -4.61
CA ASP A 94 -9.42 -21.86 -4.48
C ASP A 94 -9.35 -22.62 -5.81
N GLY A 95 -8.73 -22.00 -6.81
CA GLY A 95 -8.50 -22.64 -8.10
C GLY A 95 -9.71 -22.64 -9.04
N ARG A 96 -10.82 -21.97 -8.68
CA ARG A 96 -12.10 -22.01 -9.41
C ARG A 96 -12.68 -20.61 -9.62
N VAL A 97 -13.45 -20.45 -10.68
CA VAL A 97 -14.26 -19.24 -10.88
C VAL A 97 -15.44 -19.27 -9.91
N VAL A 98 -15.52 -18.30 -9.02
CA VAL A 98 -16.57 -18.23 -7.98
C VAL A 98 -17.62 -17.16 -8.27
N ALA A 99 -17.29 -16.15 -9.09
CA ALA A 99 -18.23 -15.14 -9.54
C ALA A 99 -17.84 -14.60 -10.93
N VAL A 100 -18.85 -14.15 -11.69
CA VAL A 100 -18.68 -13.53 -13.01
C VAL A 100 -19.63 -12.35 -13.12
N GLY A 101 -19.15 -11.23 -13.66
CA GLY A 101 -19.96 -10.03 -13.87
C GLY A 101 -19.30 -9.08 -14.86
N ASP A 102 -19.90 -7.90 -15.06
CA ASP A 102 -19.39 -6.91 -16.00
C ASP A 102 -18.53 -5.82 -15.34
N ASP A 103 -18.61 -5.71 -14.02
CA ASP A 103 -17.90 -4.71 -13.20
C ASP A 103 -17.11 -5.37 -12.06
N ARG A 104 -15.93 -4.83 -11.75
CA ARG A 104 -15.04 -5.39 -10.72
C ARG A 104 -15.59 -5.23 -9.32
N MET A 105 -16.24 -4.11 -9.02
CA MET A 105 -16.80 -3.86 -7.69
C MET A 105 -18.03 -4.72 -7.47
N ALA A 106 -18.91 -4.84 -8.46
CA ALA A 106 -20.03 -5.77 -8.40
C ALA A 106 -19.57 -7.23 -8.18
N VAL A 107 -18.49 -7.65 -8.84
CA VAL A 107 -17.91 -9.00 -8.63
C VAL A 107 -17.32 -9.16 -7.24
N LEU A 108 -16.61 -8.15 -6.72
CA LEU A 108 -16.09 -8.18 -5.35
C LEU A 108 -17.21 -8.25 -4.32
N GLU A 109 -18.28 -7.48 -4.49
CA GLU A 109 -19.45 -7.50 -3.63
C GLU A 109 -20.12 -8.88 -3.63
N MET A 110 -20.27 -9.52 -4.80
CA MET A 110 -20.81 -10.87 -4.90
C MET A 110 -19.97 -11.89 -4.12
N VAL A 111 -18.64 -11.85 -4.28
CA VAL A 111 -17.73 -12.75 -3.56
C VAL A 111 -17.80 -12.49 -2.06
N THR A 112 -17.80 -11.21 -1.66
CA THR A 112 -17.84 -10.82 -0.24
C THR A 112 -19.16 -11.25 0.41
N ALA A 113 -20.30 -11.10 -0.30
CA ALA A 113 -21.60 -11.53 0.20
C ALA A 113 -21.70 -13.05 0.36
N GLN A 114 -21.06 -13.82 -0.53
CA GLN A 114 -21.16 -15.28 -0.54
C GLN A 114 -20.13 -15.97 0.35
N TYR A 115 -18.89 -15.47 0.39
CA TYR A 115 -17.75 -16.14 1.03
C TYR A 115 -17.14 -15.31 2.18
N GLY A 116 -17.56 -14.05 2.36
CA GLY A 116 -16.94 -13.13 3.30
C GLY A 116 -15.63 -12.52 2.77
N PRO A 117 -14.82 -11.91 3.63
CA PRO A 117 -13.56 -11.27 3.24
C PRO A 117 -12.45 -12.31 2.98
N VAL A 118 -12.59 -13.07 1.89
CA VAL A 118 -11.62 -14.10 1.46
C VAL A 118 -10.66 -13.56 0.39
N PRO A 119 -9.39 -14.01 0.36
CA PRO A 119 -8.47 -13.67 -0.73
C PRO A 119 -8.98 -14.24 -2.06
N CYS A 120 -9.18 -13.39 -3.06
CA CYS A 120 -9.54 -13.80 -4.41
C CYS A 120 -8.85 -12.92 -5.46
N TYR A 121 -8.68 -13.46 -6.67
CA TYR A 121 -8.16 -12.71 -7.81
C TYR A 121 -9.31 -12.28 -8.72
N ILE A 122 -9.48 -10.97 -8.92
CA ILE A 122 -10.56 -10.40 -9.72
C ILE A 122 -9.95 -9.64 -10.90
N GLU A 123 -10.21 -10.11 -12.11
CA GLU A 123 -9.66 -9.52 -13.32
C GLU A 123 -10.63 -9.66 -14.49
N ARG A 124 -10.53 -8.73 -15.46
CA ARG A 124 -11.31 -8.84 -16.69
C ARG A 124 -10.61 -9.82 -17.62
N VAL A 125 -11.38 -10.75 -18.19
CA VAL A 125 -10.89 -11.74 -19.12
C VAL A 125 -10.81 -11.10 -20.50
N GLU A 126 -9.61 -10.70 -20.91
CA GLU A 126 -9.35 -10.13 -22.22
C GLU A 126 -8.08 -10.73 -22.82
N PRO A 127 -7.96 -10.74 -24.16
CA PRO A 127 -6.71 -11.11 -24.82
C PRO A 127 -5.58 -10.25 -24.29
N GLU A 128 -4.40 -10.85 -24.13
CA GLU A 128 -3.25 -10.15 -23.57
C GLU A 128 -2.83 -9.01 -24.50
N THR A 129 -3.20 -7.79 -24.10
CA THR A 129 -2.72 -6.57 -24.72
C THR A 129 -1.55 -6.05 -23.88
N PRO A 130 -0.39 -5.73 -24.49
CA PRO A 130 0.74 -5.20 -23.74
C PRO A 130 0.32 -3.98 -22.93
N ARG A 131 0.48 -4.04 -21.60
CA ARG A 131 0.18 -2.90 -20.72
C ARG A 131 1.06 -1.72 -21.13
N ARG A 132 0.44 -0.66 -21.65
CA ARG A 132 1.11 0.62 -21.92
C ARG A 132 1.19 1.42 -20.62
N ALA A 133 2.33 1.35 -19.94
CA ALA A 133 2.63 2.21 -18.82
C ALA A 133 3.38 3.46 -19.29
N ARG A 134 2.93 4.66 -18.87
CA ARG A 134 3.72 5.89 -19.01
C ARG A 134 4.61 6.02 -17.78
N ILE A 135 5.89 5.74 -17.94
CA ILE A 135 6.89 5.98 -16.89
C ILE A 135 7.25 7.46 -16.93
N SER A 136 7.06 8.20 -15.83
CA SER A 136 7.60 9.55 -15.71
C SER A 136 9.12 9.45 -15.77
N SER A 137 9.75 10.19 -16.69
CA SER A 137 11.20 10.22 -16.85
C SER A 137 11.90 10.48 -15.50
N ALA A 138 12.96 9.72 -15.22
CA ALA A 138 13.81 9.96 -14.06
C ALA A 138 14.37 11.40 -14.12
N TRP A 139 14.17 12.17 -13.07
CA TRP A 139 14.77 13.48 -12.92
C TRP A 139 16.27 13.30 -12.65
N ILE A 140 17.12 13.82 -13.55
CA ILE A 140 18.58 13.82 -13.37
C ILE A 140 18.96 15.20 -12.81
N ALA A 141 19.39 15.23 -11.56
CA ALA A 141 20.04 16.41 -10.98
C ALA A 141 21.42 16.59 -11.65
N ARG A 142 21.73 17.81 -12.10
CA ARG A 142 23.06 18.19 -12.62
C ARG A 142 23.78 19.06 -11.61
#